data_AF-A0A3B9I352-F1
#
_entry.id   AF-A0A3B9I352-F1
#
_cell.length_a   1.000
_cell.length_b   1.000
_cell.length_c   1.000
_cell.angle_alpha   90.00
_cell.angle_beta   90.00
_cell.angle_gamma   90.00
#
_symmetry.space_group_name_H-M   'P 1'
#
loop_
_entity.id
_entity.type
_entity.pdbx_description
1 polymer ?
#
loop_
_entity_poly.entity_id
_entity_poly.type
_entity_poly.pdbx_seq_one_letter_code
_entity_poly.pdbx_strand_id
1 'polypeptide(L)'
;AVLTVDLATDVRAMPSCGSGASDAATDGTYNSQLGMARTSVAKSTVRTACKNGSHHGSFRAYNEIAWLQRCEYASLHSQDTYTETLTGDGFKQGGLGSGPTVVSGDWSAWAAYKPFIPSGISATLGNNTGKVNYTIKNFNGVDKVVAVTSYRGFENPFEYLYLLADDVLIHHSPDTELNKSIAYLCEDPLKFTSHSDSAVNVPDGYVSIANLPRATGYILQLTHSDKGYSFPQSIGGAANIGACDQFYHPGLTSSGWFGALLAGSAYIGAYAGFGFLYTYPRSSYAYAYYGFRLCRF
;
A
#
# COMPACT_ATOMS: atom_id res chain seq x y z
N ALA A 1 -2.05 21.72 1.93
CA ALA A 1 -2.94 21.46 0.78
C ALA A 1 -3.99 20.47 1.24
N VAL A 2 -5.26 20.89 1.28
CA VAL A 2 -6.37 20.04 1.73
C VAL A 2 -6.52 18.89 0.74
N LEU A 3 -6.46 17.67 1.24
CA LEU A 3 -6.72 16.45 0.49
C LEU A 3 -8.20 16.46 0.08
N THR A 4 -8.51 16.90 -1.15
CA THR A 4 -9.84 16.71 -1.71
C THR A 4 -9.95 15.26 -2.15
N VAL A 5 -10.56 14.43 -1.30
CA VAL A 5 -11.04 13.09 -1.67
C VAL A 5 -12.46 13.30 -2.20
N ASP A 6 -12.61 13.44 -3.51
CA ASP A 6 -13.93 13.54 -4.12
C ASP A 6 -14.51 12.13 -4.27
N LEU A 7 -15.51 11.83 -3.44
CA LEU A 7 -16.17 10.53 -3.35
C LEU A 7 -17.42 10.55 -4.24
N ALA A 8 -17.38 9.69 -5.26
CA ALA A 8 -18.50 9.13 -6.03
C ALA A 8 -19.31 10.06 -6.94
N THR A 9 -19.17 9.84 -8.26
CA THR A 9 -20.31 9.74 -9.18
C THR A 9 -19.97 8.81 -10.36
N ASP A 10 -20.69 7.68 -10.44
CA ASP A 10 -20.93 6.80 -11.59
C ASP A 10 -19.77 5.94 -12.16
N VAL A 11 -19.56 4.77 -11.56
CA VAL A 11 -18.55 3.77 -11.97
C VAL A 11 -18.93 3.00 -13.26
N ARG A 12 -20.17 3.11 -13.75
CA ARG A 12 -20.65 2.22 -14.84
C ARG A 12 -20.37 2.71 -16.26
N ALA A 13 -19.71 3.84 -16.46
CA ALA A 13 -19.50 4.43 -17.80
C ALA A 13 -18.11 5.05 -18.06
N MET A 14 -17.00 4.51 -17.51
CA MET A 14 -15.68 5.17 -17.64
C MET A 14 -14.57 4.27 -18.23
N PRO A 15 -14.25 4.39 -19.54
CA PRO A 15 -13.13 3.71 -20.22
C PRO A 15 -11.71 4.09 -19.76
N SER A 16 -11.53 4.79 -18.63
CA SER A 16 -10.26 5.44 -18.25
C SER A 16 -9.77 5.17 -16.82
N CYS A 17 -10.36 4.22 -16.10
CA CYS A 17 -9.92 3.83 -14.76
C CYS A 17 -8.62 3.00 -14.81
N GLY A 18 -7.49 3.60 -15.21
CA GLY A 18 -6.18 2.95 -15.23
C GLY A 18 -6.01 1.88 -16.33
N SER A 19 -4.75 1.62 -16.68
CA SER A 19 -4.36 0.66 -17.72
C SER A 19 -3.77 -0.62 -17.15
N GLY A 20 -3.82 -0.84 -15.83
CA GLY A 20 -3.11 -1.94 -15.19
C GLY A 20 -1.60 -1.88 -15.49
N ALA A 21 -1.07 -3.01 -16.00
CA ALA A 21 0.28 -3.10 -16.57
C ALA A 21 0.35 -2.78 -18.09
N SER A 22 -0.71 -2.19 -18.65
CA SER A 22 -0.92 -1.85 -20.07
C SER A 22 -0.78 -3.06 -21.00
N ASP A 23 -1.79 -3.92 -21.06
CA ASP A 23 -1.80 -5.13 -21.89
C ASP A 23 -3.00 -5.20 -22.84
N ALA A 24 -2.88 -4.50 -23.96
CA ALA A 24 -3.94 -4.40 -24.97
C ALA A 24 -4.32 -5.75 -25.60
N ALA A 25 -3.46 -6.77 -25.52
CA ALA A 25 -3.79 -8.11 -26.04
C ALA A 25 -4.88 -8.80 -25.21
N THR A 26 -5.15 -8.31 -24.00
CA THR A 26 -6.19 -8.82 -23.09
C THR A 26 -7.42 -7.92 -23.05
N ASP A 27 -7.54 -6.92 -23.92
CA ASP A 27 -8.70 -6.06 -23.94
C ASP A 27 -9.95 -6.85 -24.35
N GLY A 28 -11.00 -6.75 -23.53
CA GLY A 28 -12.24 -7.52 -23.72
C GLY A 28 -12.20 -8.97 -23.23
N THR A 29 -11.08 -9.45 -22.67
CA THR A 29 -11.00 -10.78 -22.04
C THR A 29 -11.23 -10.70 -20.52
N TYR A 30 -11.37 -11.86 -19.87
CA TYR A 30 -11.59 -11.95 -18.43
C TYR A 30 -10.46 -11.36 -17.56
N ASN A 31 -9.25 -11.22 -18.11
CA ASN A 31 -8.06 -10.67 -17.45
C ASN A 31 -7.64 -9.30 -18.01
N SER A 32 -8.59 -8.58 -18.63
CA SER A 32 -8.37 -7.23 -19.13
C SER A 32 -7.81 -6.29 -18.06
N GLN A 33 -6.91 -5.42 -18.49
CA GLN A 33 -6.25 -4.42 -17.65
C GLN A 33 -6.94 -3.06 -17.68
N LEU A 34 -8.01 -2.92 -18.47
CA LEU A 34 -8.86 -1.73 -18.46
C LEU A 34 -9.65 -1.66 -17.16
N GLY A 35 -9.68 -0.49 -16.53
CA GLY A 35 -10.38 -0.34 -15.24
C GLY A 35 -9.54 -0.76 -14.03
N MET A 36 -8.35 -1.32 -14.25
CA MET A 36 -7.46 -1.79 -13.19
C MET A 36 -6.55 -0.68 -12.65
N ALA A 37 -6.21 -0.80 -11.37
CA ALA A 37 -5.17 0.02 -10.73
C ALA A 37 -3.88 0.02 -11.55
N ARG A 38 -3.23 1.19 -11.68
CA ARG A 38 -2.01 1.31 -12.47
C ARG A 38 -0.84 0.63 -11.76
N THR A 39 -0.20 -0.32 -12.44
CA THR A 39 0.97 -1.05 -11.95
C THR A 39 2.10 -1.09 -12.96
N SER A 40 3.14 -1.90 -12.72
CA SER A 40 4.35 -1.96 -13.56
C SER A 40 5.02 -0.59 -13.72
N VAL A 41 4.98 0.21 -12.66
CA VAL A 41 5.53 1.57 -12.64
C VAL A 41 6.61 1.65 -11.58
N ALA A 42 7.73 2.27 -11.93
CA ALA A 42 8.83 2.53 -11.00
C ALA A 42 8.63 3.86 -10.29
N LYS A 43 9.19 4.02 -9.09
CA LYS A 43 9.25 5.32 -8.39
C LYS A 43 9.89 6.40 -9.27
N SER A 44 10.88 6.04 -10.09
CA SER A 44 11.54 6.92 -11.08
C SER A 44 10.61 7.52 -12.13
N THR A 45 9.52 6.84 -12.48
CA THR A 45 8.64 7.25 -13.57
C THR A 45 7.21 7.57 -13.13
N VAL A 46 6.82 7.21 -11.90
CA VAL A 46 5.43 7.30 -11.43
C VAL A 46 4.85 8.71 -11.46
N ARG A 47 5.68 9.74 -11.25
CA ARG A 47 5.24 11.15 -11.29
C ARG A 47 4.66 11.56 -12.65
N THR A 48 5.13 10.95 -13.74
CA THR A 48 4.60 11.23 -15.10
C THR A 48 3.14 10.78 -15.28
N ALA A 49 2.70 9.84 -14.44
CA ALA A 49 1.33 9.37 -14.38
C ALA A 49 0.41 10.29 -13.56
N CYS A 50 0.97 11.16 -12.71
CA CYS A 50 0.21 12.16 -11.98
C CYS A 50 -0.25 13.29 -12.91
N LYS A 51 -1.47 13.78 -12.70
CA LYS A 51 -2.16 14.80 -13.52
C LYS A 51 -2.97 15.72 -12.62
N ASN A 52 -3.35 16.90 -13.11
CA ASN A 52 -4.26 17.83 -12.41
C ASN A 52 -3.79 18.20 -11.00
N GLY A 53 -2.49 18.39 -10.80
CA GLY A 53 -1.91 18.73 -9.49
C GLY A 53 -1.84 17.56 -8.50
N SER A 54 -2.17 16.33 -8.92
CA SER A 54 -1.94 15.15 -8.09
C SER A 54 -0.44 14.87 -7.95
N HIS A 55 -0.09 14.17 -6.87
CA HIS A 55 1.27 13.76 -6.60
C HIS A 55 1.26 12.38 -5.95
N HIS A 56 2.41 11.72 -5.98
CA HIS A 56 2.53 10.34 -5.52
C HIS A 56 3.00 10.22 -4.06
N GLY A 57 2.58 11.17 -3.22
CA GLY A 57 2.95 11.21 -1.80
C GLY A 57 1.93 10.44 -0.98
N SER A 58 2.00 9.11 -1.03
CA SER A 58 0.97 8.25 -0.46
C SER A 58 1.19 7.94 1.02
N PHE A 59 2.43 7.98 1.53
CA PHE A 59 2.71 7.58 2.90
C PHE A 59 2.00 8.45 3.92
N ARG A 60 2.05 9.77 3.77
CA ARG A 60 1.44 10.70 4.74
C ARG A 60 -0.06 10.46 4.88
N ALA A 61 -0.77 10.44 3.74
CA ALA A 61 -2.21 10.19 3.72
C ALA A 61 -2.55 8.77 4.21
N TYR A 62 -1.78 7.76 3.81
CA TYR A 62 -1.99 6.38 4.25
C TYR A 62 -1.77 6.22 5.75
N ASN A 63 -0.77 6.90 6.32
CA ASN A 63 -0.47 6.89 7.75
C ASN A 63 -1.58 7.56 8.56
N GLU A 64 -2.12 8.68 8.08
CA GLU A 64 -3.27 9.35 8.71
C GLU A 64 -4.52 8.47 8.67
N ILE A 65 -4.85 7.87 7.52
CA ILE A 65 -5.98 6.93 7.37
C ILE A 65 -5.81 5.72 8.29
N ALA A 66 -4.58 5.19 8.41
CA ALA A 66 -4.27 4.10 9.33
C ALA A 66 -4.62 4.46 10.78
N TRP A 67 -4.26 5.66 11.23
CA TRP A 67 -4.58 6.11 12.60
C TRP A 67 -6.06 6.38 12.80
N LEU A 68 -6.77 6.88 11.79
CA LEU A 68 -8.24 6.97 11.86
C LEU A 68 -8.85 5.58 12.09
N GLN A 69 -8.41 4.56 11.34
CA GLN A 69 -8.94 3.20 11.50
C GLN A 69 -8.60 2.62 12.88
N ARG A 70 -7.37 2.80 13.34
CA ARG A 70 -6.91 2.31 14.64
C ARG A 70 -7.66 2.95 15.80
N CYS A 71 -7.93 4.26 15.71
CA CYS A 71 -8.75 4.96 16.70
C CYS A 71 -10.21 4.52 16.64
N GLU A 72 -10.79 4.37 15.44
CA GLU A 72 -12.19 3.94 15.27
C GLU A 72 -12.43 2.52 15.83
N TYR A 73 -11.48 1.59 15.62
CA TYR A 73 -11.58 0.20 16.05
C TYR A 73 -10.90 -0.09 17.40
N ALA A 74 -10.23 0.91 17.99
CA ALA A 74 -9.38 0.77 19.18
C ALA A 74 -8.39 -0.42 19.09
N SER A 75 -7.84 -0.67 17.91
CA SER A 75 -7.01 -1.85 17.63
C SER A 75 -5.95 -1.55 16.56
N LEU A 76 -4.76 -2.12 16.72
CA LEU A 76 -3.72 -2.12 15.68
C LEU A 76 -3.86 -3.30 14.70
N HIS A 77 -4.64 -4.32 15.04
CA HIS A 77 -4.84 -5.50 14.21
C HIS A 77 -5.85 -5.22 13.10
N SER A 78 -5.41 -4.58 12.01
CA SER A 78 -6.32 -4.15 10.94
C SER A 78 -6.98 -5.31 10.18
N GLN A 79 -6.32 -6.48 10.15
CA GLN A 79 -6.85 -7.71 9.55
C GLN A 79 -7.76 -8.53 10.48
N ASP A 80 -8.02 -8.07 11.71
CA ASP A 80 -8.93 -8.78 12.61
C ASP A 80 -10.33 -8.91 12.00
N THR A 81 -11.10 -9.88 12.48
CA THR A 81 -12.40 -10.25 11.95
C THR A 81 -13.28 -9.02 11.74
N TYR A 82 -13.78 -8.86 10.50
CA TYR A 82 -14.74 -7.80 10.20
C TYR A 82 -16.08 -8.12 10.87
N THR A 83 -16.52 -7.23 11.74
CA THR A 83 -17.83 -7.30 12.39
C THR A 83 -18.64 -6.07 12.00
N GLU A 84 -19.74 -6.29 11.29
CA GLU A 84 -20.61 -5.20 10.84
C GLU A 84 -21.41 -4.59 12.00
N THR A 85 -21.91 -5.44 12.90
CA THR A 85 -22.66 -5.04 14.09
C THR A 85 -21.76 -4.28 15.05
N LEU A 86 -22.23 -3.12 15.52
CA LEU A 86 -21.55 -2.36 16.56
C LEU A 86 -21.71 -3.04 17.92
N THR A 87 -20.88 -2.66 18.90
CA THR A 87 -21.12 -3.00 20.30
C THR A 87 -22.43 -2.36 20.79
N GLY A 88 -22.93 -2.77 21.97
CA GLY A 88 -24.11 -2.15 22.58
C GLY A 88 -23.99 -0.63 22.78
N ASP A 89 -22.76 -0.13 22.93
CA ASP A 89 -22.45 1.29 23.09
C ASP A 89 -22.17 2.01 21.74
N GLY A 90 -22.29 1.31 20.61
CA GLY A 90 -22.10 1.88 19.28
C GLY A 90 -20.65 1.91 18.77
N PHE A 91 -19.72 1.17 19.39
CA PHE A 91 -18.32 1.11 18.94
C PHE A 91 -18.08 0.06 17.86
N LYS A 92 -17.07 0.30 17.01
CA LYS A 92 -16.54 -0.73 16.10
C LYS A 92 -15.75 -1.77 16.87
N GLN A 93 -15.69 -2.98 16.31
CA GLN A 93 -15.04 -4.13 16.93
C GLN A 93 -14.36 -4.98 15.85
N GLY A 94 -13.29 -5.67 16.24
CA GLY A 94 -12.43 -6.43 15.33
C GLY A 94 -11.60 -5.53 14.43
N GLY A 95 -11.66 -5.77 13.12
CA GLY A 95 -10.89 -5.05 12.11
C GLY A 95 -11.64 -4.95 10.78
N LEU A 96 -10.92 -4.86 9.66
CA LEU A 96 -11.50 -4.90 8.31
C LEU A 96 -11.55 -6.32 7.74
N GLY A 97 -11.02 -7.30 8.47
CA GLY A 97 -10.79 -8.66 8.03
C GLY A 97 -9.72 -8.76 6.96
N SER A 98 -9.36 -10.00 6.62
CA SER A 98 -8.49 -10.24 5.46
C SER A 98 -9.15 -9.72 4.18
N GLY A 99 -8.36 -9.02 3.37
CA GLY A 99 -8.70 -8.48 2.07
C GLY A 99 -8.72 -9.56 0.97
N PRO A 100 -8.41 -9.19 -0.28
CA PRO A 100 -8.55 -10.10 -1.42
C PRO A 100 -7.32 -11.00 -1.62
N THR A 101 -6.92 -11.69 -0.55
CA THR A 101 -5.73 -12.56 -0.58
C THR A 101 -5.90 -13.75 -1.54
N VAL A 102 -4.85 -14.05 -2.31
CA VAL A 102 -4.81 -15.13 -3.32
C VAL A 102 -3.51 -15.92 -3.22
N VAL A 103 -3.53 -17.14 -3.75
CA VAL A 103 -2.33 -17.97 -3.86
C VAL A 103 -1.43 -17.39 -4.95
N SER A 104 -0.14 -17.22 -4.63
CA SER A 104 0.86 -16.62 -5.53
C SER A 104 0.94 -17.34 -6.89
N GLY A 105 0.94 -18.68 -6.87
CA GLY A 105 1.02 -19.50 -8.08
C GLY A 105 -0.15 -19.26 -9.02
N ASP A 106 -1.38 -19.29 -8.51
CA ASP A 106 -2.59 -19.04 -9.30
C ASP A 106 -2.59 -17.64 -9.92
N TRP A 107 -2.20 -16.62 -9.14
CA TRP A 107 -2.12 -15.24 -9.63
C TRP A 107 -1.08 -15.08 -10.74
N SER A 108 0.07 -15.73 -10.57
CA SER A 108 1.13 -15.74 -11.59
C SER A 108 0.68 -16.43 -12.88
N ALA A 109 -0.03 -17.55 -12.78
CA ALA A 109 -0.54 -18.29 -13.93
C ALA A 109 -1.68 -17.54 -14.65
N TRP A 110 -2.53 -16.84 -13.89
CA TRP A 110 -3.69 -16.13 -14.42
C TRP A 110 -3.31 -14.90 -15.25
N ALA A 111 -2.41 -14.05 -14.73
CA ALA A 111 -2.02 -12.83 -15.43
C ALA A 111 -0.63 -12.30 -15.04
N ALA A 112 0.32 -13.17 -14.68
CA ALA A 112 1.68 -12.78 -14.32
C ALA A 112 1.72 -11.67 -13.23
N TYR A 113 0.89 -11.83 -12.19
CA TYR A 113 0.74 -10.89 -11.07
C TYR A 113 0.13 -9.52 -11.42
N LYS A 114 -0.49 -9.38 -12.59
CA LYS A 114 -1.24 -8.16 -12.92
C LYS A 114 -2.48 -7.99 -12.04
N PRO A 115 -2.93 -6.76 -11.77
CA PRO A 115 -4.18 -6.48 -11.07
C PRO A 115 -5.36 -7.35 -11.53
N PHE A 116 -6.16 -7.81 -10.58
CA PHE A 116 -7.31 -8.69 -10.80
C PHE A 116 -8.65 -8.14 -10.27
N ILE A 117 -8.63 -7.00 -9.58
CA ILE A 117 -9.80 -6.28 -9.06
C ILE A 117 -9.85 -4.93 -9.76
N PRO A 118 -10.91 -4.66 -10.54
CA PRO A 118 -11.16 -3.34 -11.10
C PRO A 118 -11.27 -2.28 -10.01
N SER A 119 -10.91 -1.04 -10.32
CA SER A 119 -11.04 0.07 -9.39
C SER A 119 -12.52 0.43 -9.20
N GLY A 120 -12.91 0.71 -7.95
CA GLY A 120 -14.24 1.19 -7.63
C GLY A 120 -15.28 0.08 -7.41
N ILE A 121 -14.85 -1.17 -7.28
CA ILE A 121 -15.74 -2.29 -6.94
C ILE A 121 -16.47 -2.05 -5.61
N SER A 122 -15.79 -1.40 -4.67
CA SER A 122 -16.36 -1.07 -3.36
C SER A 122 -17.17 0.23 -3.34
N ALA A 123 -17.27 0.97 -4.45
CA ALA A 123 -18.00 2.24 -4.52
C ALA A 123 -19.49 2.10 -4.18
N THR A 124 -20.05 0.89 -4.31
CA THR A 124 -21.42 0.57 -3.88
C THR A 124 -21.64 0.78 -2.37
N LEU A 125 -20.58 0.76 -1.56
CA LEU A 125 -20.65 1.05 -0.12
C LEU A 125 -20.65 2.55 0.18
N GLY A 126 -20.31 3.41 -0.78
CA GLY A 126 -20.09 4.84 -0.56
C GLY A 126 -19.07 5.09 0.54
N ASN A 127 -19.44 5.86 1.55
CA ASN A 127 -18.58 6.20 2.69
C ASN A 127 -18.65 5.17 3.83
N ASN A 128 -19.37 4.07 3.65
CA ASN A 128 -19.45 3.02 4.67
C ASN A 128 -18.21 2.13 4.61
N THR A 129 -17.75 1.72 5.78
CA THR A 129 -16.75 0.65 5.91
C THR A 129 -17.45 -0.69 5.74
N GLY A 130 -16.90 -1.58 4.91
CA GLY A 130 -17.52 -2.87 4.63
C GLY A 130 -16.71 -3.75 3.68
N LYS A 131 -17.35 -4.83 3.20
CA LYS A 131 -16.75 -5.79 2.28
C LYS A 131 -17.68 -6.07 1.10
N VAL A 132 -17.12 -6.11 -0.11
CA VAL A 132 -17.84 -6.47 -1.34
C VAL A 132 -17.18 -7.70 -1.96
N ASN A 133 -17.97 -8.72 -2.31
CA ASN A 133 -17.43 -9.88 -3.01
C ASN A 133 -17.19 -9.57 -4.49
N TYR A 134 -16.02 -9.96 -4.99
CA TYR A 134 -15.66 -9.89 -6.41
C TYR A 134 -15.28 -11.28 -6.91
N THR A 135 -15.79 -11.65 -8.10
CA THR A 135 -15.46 -12.93 -8.74
C THR A 135 -14.38 -12.71 -9.79
N ILE A 136 -13.19 -13.21 -9.53
CA ILE A 136 -12.11 -13.31 -10.49
C ILE A 136 -12.42 -14.49 -11.41
N LYS A 137 -12.59 -14.20 -12.70
CA LYS A 137 -12.94 -15.21 -13.69
C LYS A 137 -11.73 -16.03 -14.13
N ASN A 138 -11.92 -17.34 -14.27
CA ASN A 138 -10.91 -18.27 -14.78
C ASN A 138 -9.56 -18.23 -14.01
N PHE A 139 -9.59 -18.00 -12.71
CA PHE A 139 -8.42 -17.94 -11.86
C PHE A 139 -7.82 -19.34 -11.66
N ASN A 140 -6.87 -19.71 -12.53
CA ASN A 140 -6.34 -21.07 -12.66
C ASN A 140 -7.40 -22.11 -13.07
N GLY A 141 -8.20 -21.79 -14.10
CA GLY A 141 -9.20 -22.70 -14.66
C GLY A 141 -10.56 -22.70 -13.97
N VAL A 142 -10.69 -22.03 -12.83
CA VAL A 142 -11.94 -21.92 -12.06
C VAL A 142 -12.20 -20.49 -11.59
N ASP A 143 -13.46 -20.11 -11.45
CA ASP A 143 -13.83 -18.82 -10.87
C ASP A 143 -13.46 -18.78 -9.39
N LYS A 144 -12.88 -17.65 -8.94
CA LYS A 144 -12.50 -17.42 -7.55
C LYS A 144 -13.19 -16.20 -6.99
N VAL A 145 -13.87 -16.34 -5.85
CA VAL A 145 -14.45 -15.21 -5.13
C VAL A 145 -13.45 -14.68 -4.10
N VAL A 146 -13.24 -13.37 -4.09
CA VAL A 146 -12.44 -12.65 -3.09
C VAL A 146 -13.27 -11.55 -2.45
N ALA A 147 -12.95 -11.18 -1.22
CA ALA A 147 -13.59 -10.07 -0.53
C ALA A 147 -12.75 -8.80 -0.67
N VAL A 148 -13.34 -7.77 -1.27
CA VAL A 148 -12.80 -6.41 -1.43
C VAL A 148 -13.17 -5.61 -0.19
N THR A 149 -12.18 -5.20 0.60
CA THR A 149 -12.41 -4.39 1.80
C THR A 149 -12.50 -2.91 1.43
N SER A 150 -13.32 -2.15 2.14
CA SER A 150 -13.36 -0.69 2.03
C SER A 150 -13.43 -0.08 3.42
N TYR A 151 -12.62 0.93 3.67
CA TYR A 151 -12.61 1.69 4.92
C TYR A 151 -13.01 3.13 4.62
N ARG A 152 -14.22 3.53 5.01
CA ARG A 152 -14.75 4.88 4.77
C ARG A 152 -14.62 5.36 3.31
N GLY A 153 -14.80 4.43 2.36
CA GLY A 153 -14.61 4.69 0.92
C GLY A 153 -13.18 4.49 0.40
N PHE A 154 -12.21 4.19 1.27
CA PHE A 154 -10.86 3.82 0.85
C PHE A 154 -10.79 2.33 0.50
N GLU A 155 -10.71 2.04 -0.80
CA GLU A 155 -10.78 0.69 -1.36
C GLU A 155 -9.49 -0.12 -1.19
N ASN A 156 -9.63 -1.36 -0.72
CA ASN A 156 -8.59 -2.35 -0.48
C ASN A 156 -7.37 -1.75 0.23
N PRO A 157 -7.47 -1.24 1.46
CA PRO A 157 -6.35 -0.59 2.15
C PRO A 157 -5.07 -1.44 2.21
N PHE A 158 -5.18 -2.76 2.16
CA PHE A 158 -4.09 -3.73 2.21
C PHE A 158 -4.45 -5.04 1.48
N GLU A 159 -3.51 -6.00 1.45
CA GLU A 159 -3.68 -7.35 0.86
C GLU A 159 -4.09 -7.36 -0.62
N TYR A 160 -3.53 -6.46 -1.43
CA TYR A 160 -3.78 -6.51 -2.87
C TYR A 160 -2.56 -6.12 -3.71
N LEU A 161 -2.23 -4.84 -3.73
CA LEU A 161 -1.09 -4.30 -4.48
C LEU A 161 -0.19 -3.51 -3.53
N TYR A 162 1.12 -3.56 -3.78
CA TYR A 162 2.03 -2.67 -3.08
C TYR A 162 1.80 -1.24 -3.52
N LEU A 163 1.55 -0.37 -2.54
CA LEU A 163 1.36 1.05 -2.77
C LEU A 163 2.72 1.75 -2.69
N LEU A 164 3.14 2.34 -3.81
CA LEU A 164 4.33 3.17 -3.88
C LEU A 164 4.16 4.45 -3.07
N ALA A 165 5.16 4.78 -2.24
CA ALA A 165 5.22 6.02 -1.48
C ALA A 165 6.39 6.86 -1.95
N ASP A 166 6.11 7.86 -2.80
CA ASP A 166 7.15 8.70 -3.38
C ASP A 166 7.69 9.72 -2.39
N ASP A 167 6.89 10.04 -1.36
CA ASP A 167 7.18 10.97 -0.27
C ASP A 167 8.12 10.39 0.81
N VAL A 168 8.45 9.10 0.74
CA VAL A 168 9.39 8.46 1.68
C VAL A 168 10.56 7.83 0.92
N LEU A 169 11.76 8.08 1.45
CA LEU A 169 12.99 7.41 1.04
C LEU A 169 13.70 6.84 2.27
N ILE A 170 14.28 5.66 2.12
CA ILE A 170 15.01 5.00 3.20
C ILE A 170 16.48 4.92 2.82
N HIS A 171 17.35 5.39 3.72
CA HIS A 171 18.77 5.14 3.59
C HIS A 171 19.16 3.98 4.50
N HIS A 172 19.63 2.89 3.90
CA HIS A 172 20.21 1.76 4.63
C HIS A 172 21.74 1.90 4.63
N SER A 173 22.35 1.72 5.78
CA SER A 173 23.80 1.67 5.94
C SER A 173 24.22 0.34 6.58
N PRO A 174 25.22 -0.35 6.01
CA PRO A 174 25.66 -1.66 6.48
C PRO A 174 26.34 -1.58 7.84
N ASP A 175 26.55 -2.74 8.46
CA ASP A 175 27.19 -2.87 9.78
C ASP A 175 28.61 -2.27 9.82
N THR A 176 29.31 -2.31 8.69
CA THR A 176 30.67 -1.80 8.52
C THR A 176 30.75 -0.28 8.34
N GLU A 177 29.60 0.40 8.26
CA GLU A 177 29.51 1.85 8.09
C GLU A 177 28.76 2.48 9.29
N LEU A 178 27.56 3.03 9.09
CA LEU A 178 26.79 3.70 10.14
C LEU A 178 25.89 2.76 10.92
N ASN A 179 25.71 1.51 10.46
CA ASN A 179 24.88 0.49 11.11
C ASN A 179 23.45 1.03 11.42
N LYS A 180 22.84 1.71 10.44
CA LYS A 180 21.56 2.42 10.61
C LYS A 180 20.69 2.30 9.38
N SER A 181 19.39 2.30 9.62
CA SER A 181 18.35 2.45 8.61
C SER A 181 17.54 3.69 8.99
N ILE A 182 17.51 4.69 8.12
CA ILE A 182 16.90 5.99 8.42
C ILE A 182 15.83 6.28 7.37
N ALA A 183 14.61 6.53 7.83
CA ALA A 183 13.52 7.02 7.00
C ALA A 183 13.63 8.54 6.84
N TYR A 184 13.46 9.01 5.61
CA TYR A 184 13.38 10.41 5.25
C TYR A 184 12.04 10.68 4.59
N LEU A 185 11.39 11.76 5.00
CA LEU A 185 10.07 12.18 4.53
C LEU A 185 10.17 13.51 3.79
N CYS A 186 9.47 13.63 2.66
CA CYS A 186 9.28 14.88 1.93
C CYS A 186 7.82 15.33 2.01
N GLU A 187 7.59 16.56 2.46
CA GLU A 187 6.24 17.12 2.54
C GLU A 187 5.85 17.98 1.34
N ASP A 188 6.84 18.47 0.60
CA ASP A 188 6.67 19.28 -0.61
C ASP A 188 6.65 18.37 -1.85
N PRO A 189 5.50 18.19 -2.52
CA PRO A 189 5.41 17.35 -3.71
C PRO A 189 6.28 17.81 -4.88
N LEU A 190 6.64 19.09 -4.94
CA LEU A 190 7.49 19.63 -6.00
C LEU A 190 8.95 19.14 -5.87
N LYS A 191 9.32 18.65 -4.69
CA LYS A 191 10.65 18.12 -4.38
C LYS A 191 10.73 16.59 -4.43
N PHE A 192 9.64 15.91 -4.76
CA PHE A 192 9.68 14.46 -4.90
C PHE A 192 10.69 14.06 -5.97
N THR A 193 11.57 13.13 -5.62
CA THR A 193 12.69 12.76 -6.46
C THR A 193 13.01 11.28 -6.36
N SER A 194 13.68 10.80 -7.40
CA SER A 194 14.21 9.45 -7.47
C SER A 194 15.71 9.57 -7.36
N HIS A 195 16.12 9.73 -6.10
CA HIS A 195 17.51 9.96 -5.75
C HIS A 195 18.37 8.77 -6.19
N SER A 196 19.61 9.03 -6.59
CA SER A 196 20.52 7.95 -7.00
C SER A 196 20.72 6.99 -5.84
N ASP A 197 20.65 5.69 -6.12
CA ASP A 197 20.79 4.63 -5.12
C ASP A 197 22.13 4.73 -4.36
N SER A 198 23.17 5.30 -4.98
CA SER A 198 24.52 5.48 -4.42
C SER A 198 24.86 6.92 -4.00
N ALA A 199 23.88 7.84 -4.01
CA ALA A 199 24.14 9.22 -3.59
C ALA A 199 24.51 9.30 -2.11
N VAL A 200 25.48 10.16 -1.80
CA VAL A 200 26.01 10.35 -0.44
C VAL A 200 25.28 11.43 0.36
N ASN A 201 24.50 12.28 -0.32
CA ASN A 201 23.74 13.35 0.30
C ASN A 201 22.27 12.96 0.46
N VAL A 202 21.57 13.69 1.31
CA VAL A 202 20.11 13.63 1.39
C VAL A 202 19.53 14.47 0.23
N PRO A 203 18.50 13.99 -0.48
CA PRO A 203 17.84 14.79 -1.51
C PRO A 203 17.15 16.03 -0.90
N ASP A 204 17.11 17.13 -1.65
CA ASP A 204 16.41 18.35 -1.20
C ASP A 204 14.94 18.05 -0.88
N GLY A 205 14.42 18.66 0.19
CA GLY A 205 13.06 18.48 0.69
C GLY A 205 12.84 17.25 1.59
N TYR A 206 13.74 16.27 1.55
CA TYR A 206 13.64 15.08 2.40
C TYR A 206 14.32 15.31 3.74
N VAL A 207 13.59 15.10 4.83
CA VAL A 207 14.09 15.26 6.20
C VAL A 207 14.02 13.95 6.97
N SER A 208 15.05 13.66 7.77
CA SER A 208 15.08 12.44 8.60
C SER A 208 13.91 12.45 9.58
N ILE A 209 13.14 11.38 9.62
CA ILE A 209 11.89 11.32 10.39
C ILE A 209 11.85 10.18 11.42
N ALA A 210 12.57 9.08 11.17
CA ALA A 210 12.66 7.95 12.08
C ALA A 210 13.90 7.09 11.81
N ASN A 211 14.45 6.49 12.86
CA ASN A 211 15.32 5.32 12.73
C ASN A 211 14.44 4.07 12.62
N LEU A 212 14.77 3.18 11.70
CA LEU A 212 14.08 1.93 11.49
C LEU A 212 14.86 0.74 12.08
N PRO A 213 14.17 -0.35 12.48
CA PRO A 213 14.80 -1.61 12.77
C PRO A 213 15.66 -2.10 11.62
N ARG A 214 16.66 -2.93 11.94
CA ARG A 214 17.53 -3.58 10.95
C ARG A 214 17.25 -5.07 10.77
N ALA A 215 16.18 -5.56 11.41
CA ALA A 215 15.66 -6.90 11.25
C ALA A 215 14.31 -6.86 10.52
N THR A 216 14.02 -7.91 9.75
CA THR A 216 12.71 -8.15 9.15
C THR A 216 11.83 -8.91 10.13
N GLY A 217 10.54 -8.57 10.21
CA GLY A 217 9.56 -9.32 11.00
C GLY A 217 8.32 -8.52 11.35
N TYR A 218 7.43 -9.13 12.13
CA TYR A 218 6.25 -8.46 12.65
C TYR A 218 6.63 -7.33 13.60
N ILE A 219 6.03 -6.18 13.37
CA ILE A 219 6.28 -4.96 14.12
C ILE A 219 5.65 -5.10 15.51
N LEU A 220 6.48 -4.99 16.56
CA LEU A 220 5.99 -5.03 17.94
C LEU A 220 5.51 -3.65 18.39
N GLN A 221 6.33 -2.62 18.14
CA GLN A 221 6.03 -1.24 18.53
C GLN A 221 6.22 -0.30 17.35
N LEU A 222 5.38 0.72 17.31
CA LEU A 222 5.49 1.87 16.42
C LEU A 222 6.02 3.06 17.22
N THR A 223 6.96 3.80 16.63
CA THR A 223 7.35 5.12 17.13
C THR A 223 6.56 6.18 16.39
N HIS A 224 6.37 7.35 17.01
CA HIS A 224 5.85 8.54 16.34
C HIS A 224 6.98 9.54 16.17
N SER A 225 7.10 10.10 14.97
CA SER A 225 8.00 11.22 14.74
C SER A 225 7.49 12.50 15.40
N ASP A 226 8.34 13.52 15.44
CA ASP A 226 7.99 14.90 15.80
C ASP A 226 6.85 15.48 14.96
N LYS A 227 6.67 14.99 13.73
CA LYS A 227 5.55 15.33 12.84
C LYS A 227 4.33 14.43 12.98
N GLY A 228 4.31 13.50 13.93
CA GLY A 228 3.18 12.62 14.21
C GLY A 228 3.05 11.42 13.27
N TYR A 229 4.03 11.16 12.40
CA TYR A 229 4.00 9.99 11.51
C TYR A 229 4.56 8.76 12.21
N SER A 230 3.86 7.63 12.08
CA SER A 230 4.30 6.39 12.73
C SER A 230 5.20 5.53 11.86
N PHE A 231 6.31 5.03 12.42
CA PHE A 231 7.21 4.08 11.77
C PHE A 231 7.48 2.86 12.67
N PRO A 232 7.90 1.72 12.11
CA PRO A 232 8.39 0.58 12.90
C PRO A 232 9.50 1.02 13.87
N GLN A 233 9.39 0.63 15.14
CA GLN A 233 10.41 0.91 16.17
C GLN A 233 11.15 -0.36 16.59
N SER A 234 10.41 -1.46 16.75
CA SER A 234 10.96 -2.76 17.17
C SER A 234 10.23 -3.91 16.49
N ILE A 235 10.93 -5.04 16.38
CA ILE A 235 10.45 -6.28 15.77
C ILE A 235 10.29 -7.32 16.88
N GLY A 236 9.32 -8.22 16.71
CA GLY A 236 8.97 -9.25 17.69
C GLY A 236 7.47 -9.36 17.97
N GLY A 237 6.64 -8.73 17.13
CA GLY A 237 5.20 -8.93 17.16
C GLY A 237 4.78 -10.26 16.55
N ALA A 238 3.50 -10.37 16.26
CA ALA A 238 2.90 -11.47 15.50
C ALA A 238 1.73 -10.91 14.68
N ALA A 239 1.09 -11.73 13.85
CA ALA A 239 -0.09 -11.33 13.06
C ALA A 239 -1.25 -10.75 13.91
N ASN A 240 -1.24 -10.97 15.22
CA ASN A 240 -2.24 -10.50 16.18
C ASN A 240 -1.61 -9.87 17.45
N ILE A 241 -0.32 -9.54 17.44
CA ILE A 241 0.41 -8.95 18.58
C ILE A 241 1.23 -7.75 18.10
N GLY A 242 1.16 -6.64 18.85
CA GLY A 242 1.88 -5.41 18.52
C GLY A 242 1.15 -4.63 17.43
N ALA A 243 1.88 -4.19 16.41
CA ALA A 243 1.27 -3.52 15.26
C ALA A 243 0.69 -4.50 14.23
N CYS A 244 0.87 -5.81 14.42
CA CYS A 244 0.28 -6.90 13.62
C CYS A 244 0.77 -7.03 12.17
N ASP A 245 1.41 -5.99 11.63
CA ASP A 245 1.88 -5.95 10.25
C ASP A 245 3.40 -6.17 10.17
N GLN A 246 3.89 -6.51 8.97
CA GLN A 246 5.31 -6.79 8.75
C GLN A 246 6.13 -5.58 8.30
N PHE A 247 7.33 -5.47 8.85
CA PHE A 247 8.41 -4.64 8.33
C PHE A 247 9.45 -5.52 7.62
N TYR A 248 9.83 -5.14 6.41
CA TYR A 248 10.81 -5.85 5.59
C TYR A 248 12.05 -4.98 5.33
N HIS A 249 13.17 -5.42 5.89
CA HIS A 249 14.50 -4.84 5.71
C HIS A 249 15.28 -5.56 4.61
N PRO A 250 16.10 -4.86 3.78
CA PRO A 250 16.80 -5.48 2.66
C PRO A 250 18.01 -6.36 3.02
N GLY A 251 18.47 -6.29 4.26
CA GLY A 251 19.58 -7.09 4.78
C GLY A 251 20.70 -6.22 5.34
N LEU A 252 21.52 -6.80 6.23
CA LEU A 252 22.52 -6.04 6.99
C LEU A 252 23.70 -5.54 6.16
N THR A 253 23.86 -6.05 4.94
CA THR A 253 24.89 -5.64 3.97
C THR A 253 24.38 -4.60 2.95
N SER A 254 23.08 -4.28 2.98
CA SER A 254 22.51 -3.30 2.05
C SER A 254 22.98 -1.89 2.36
N SER A 255 23.33 -1.15 1.31
CA SER A 255 23.79 0.24 1.39
C SER A 255 23.08 1.14 0.36
N GLY A 256 22.86 2.39 0.74
CA GLY A 256 22.35 3.46 -0.11
C GLY A 256 20.85 3.72 0.03
N TRP A 257 20.27 4.32 -1.02
CA TRP A 257 18.88 4.80 -1.03
C TRP A 257 17.88 3.79 -1.61
N PHE A 258 16.73 3.68 -0.95
CA PHE A 258 15.66 2.75 -1.27
C PHE A 258 14.30 3.45 -1.20
N GLY A 259 13.34 2.93 -1.96
CA GLY A 259 11.94 3.35 -1.89
C GLY A 259 11.19 2.62 -0.78
N ALA A 260 9.99 3.13 -0.47
CA ALA A 260 9.05 2.49 0.44
C ALA A 260 7.81 1.99 -0.32
N LEU A 261 7.41 0.75 -0.02
CA LEU A 261 6.13 0.17 -0.42
C LEU A 261 5.27 -0.10 0.81
N LEU A 262 3.99 0.23 0.69
CA LEU A 262 2.98 0.11 1.76
C LEU A 262 1.94 -0.96 1.42
N ALA A 263 1.00 -1.17 2.34
CA ALA A 263 -0.21 -1.98 2.21
C ALA A 263 -0.02 -3.50 2.15
N GLY A 264 0.95 -4.00 1.41
CA GLY A 264 1.16 -5.44 1.21
C GLY A 264 0.39 -6.02 0.03
N SER A 265 1.00 -7.03 -0.61
CA SER A 265 0.46 -7.68 -1.82
C SER A 265 -0.54 -8.80 -1.51
N ALA A 266 -1.38 -9.17 -2.49
CA ALA A 266 -2.43 -10.18 -2.31
C ALA A 266 -1.91 -11.58 -1.92
N TYR A 267 -0.62 -11.88 -2.08
CA TYR A 267 -0.07 -13.20 -1.77
C TYR A 267 0.64 -13.29 -0.42
N ILE A 268 0.75 -12.17 0.34
CA ILE A 268 1.47 -12.17 1.61
C ILE A 268 0.55 -12.40 2.83
N GLY A 269 -0.77 -12.26 2.67
CA GLY A 269 -1.75 -12.54 3.72
C GLY A 269 -1.53 -11.73 5.00
N ALA A 270 -1.43 -12.43 6.13
CA ALA A 270 -1.35 -11.85 7.48
C ALA A 270 -0.18 -10.86 7.71
N TYR A 271 0.82 -10.83 6.83
CA TYR A 271 1.90 -9.85 6.90
C TYR A 271 1.47 -8.43 6.50
N ALA A 272 0.47 -8.30 5.64
CA ALA A 272 -0.02 -7.03 5.12
C ALA A 272 -0.78 -6.21 6.19
N GLY A 273 -1.11 -4.97 5.88
CA GLY A 273 -1.90 -4.11 6.76
C GLY A 273 -1.44 -2.65 6.76
N PHE A 274 -2.04 -1.85 7.63
CA PHE A 274 -1.81 -0.40 7.65
C PHE A 274 -0.40 0.02 8.12
N GLY A 275 0.25 -0.80 8.93
CA GLY A 275 1.63 -0.62 9.38
C GLY A 275 2.67 -1.30 8.50
N PHE A 276 2.23 -2.01 7.44
CA PHE A 276 3.14 -2.70 6.53
C PHE A 276 4.14 -1.74 5.89
N LEU A 277 5.42 -2.07 5.95
CA LEU A 277 6.47 -1.27 5.32
C LEU A 277 7.57 -2.16 4.72
N TYR A 278 7.73 -2.07 3.40
CA TYR A 278 8.75 -2.77 2.64
C TYR A 278 9.78 -1.80 2.06
N THR A 279 11.03 -1.91 2.55
CA THR A 279 12.11 -0.96 2.25
C THR A 279 13.24 -1.57 1.42
N TYR A 280 12.93 -2.65 0.69
CA TYR A 280 13.84 -3.32 -0.24
C TYR A 280 13.91 -2.72 -1.65
N PRO A 281 12.81 -2.20 -2.23
CA PRO A 281 12.83 -1.82 -3.63
C PRO A 281 13.74 -0.63 -3.90
N ARG A 282 14.57 -0.74 -4.95
CA ARG A 282 15.26 0.42 -5.51
C ARG A 282 14.27 1.29 -6.29
N SER A 283 14.64 2.56 -6.51
CA SER A 283 13.77 3.52 -7.21
C SER A 283 13.43 3.11 -8.65
N SER A 284 14.25 2.24 -9.26
CA SER A 284 14.10 1.72 -10.62
C SER A 284 13.20 0.48 -10.73
N TYR A 285 12.84 -0.16 -9.62
CA TYR A 285 12.08 -1.41 -9.65
C TYR A 285 10.63 -1.17 -10.07
N ALA A 286 10.17 -1.95 -11.05
CA ALA A 286 8.80 -1.93 -11.55
C ALA A 286 8.30 -3.37 -11.71
N TYR A 287 7.44 -3.81 -10.79
CA TYR A 287 6.80 -5.13 -10.87
C TYR A 287 5.29 -4.98 -11.15
N ALA A 288 4.69 -6.04 -11.68
CA ALA A 288 3.28 -6.06 -12.09
C ALA A 288 2.27 -5.78 -10.96
N TYR A 289 2.70 -5.90 -9.71
CA TYR A 289 1.91 -5.67 -8.51
C TYR A 289 2.41 -4.47 -7.69
N TYR A 290 3.32 -3.66 -8.25
CA TYR A 290 3.77 -2.38 -7.68
C TYR A 290 3.04 -1.25 -8.40
N GLY A 291 2.43 -0.34 -7.65
CA GLY A 291 1.71 0.74 -8.30
C GLY A 291 0.96 1.63 -7.33
N PHE A 292 -0.16 2.15 -7.83
CA PHE A 292 -1.07 2.96 -7.04
C PHE A 292 -2.50 2.82 -7.52
N ARG A 293 -3.39 3.10 -6.57
CA ARG A 293 -4.84 2.88 -6.68
C ARG A 293 -5.65 4.18 -6.63
N LEU A 294 -5.00 5.28 -6.28
CA LEU A 294 -5.65 6.59 -6.20
C LEU A 294 -5.75 7.19 -7.60
N CYS A 295 -6.87 6.93 -8.27
CA CYS A 295 -7.33 7.73 -9.39
C CYS A 295 -8.18 8.87 -8.84
N ARG A 296 -7.70 10.10 -9.00
CA ARG A 296 -8.50 11.31 -8.90
C ARG A 296 -8.96 11.68 -10.31
N PHE A 297 -10.22 12.09 -10.45
CA PHE A 297 -10.76 12.73 -11.65
C PHE A 297 -10.48 14.23 -11.61
#